data_AF-A0A365H0C0-F1
#
_entry.id   AF-A0A365H0C0-F1
#
_cell.length_a   1.000
_cell.length_b   1.000
_cell.length_c   1.000
_cell.angle_alpha   90.00
_cell.angle_beta   90.00
_cell.angle_gamma   90.00
#
_symmetry.space_group_name_H-M   'P 1'
#
loop_
_entity.id
_entity.type
_entity.pdbx_description
1 polymer ?
#
loop_
_entity_poly.entity_id
_entity_poly.type
_entity_poly.pdbx_seq_one_letter_code
_entity_poly.pdbx_strand_id
1 'polypeptide(L)'
;MGTLGLPDELIEDGVLSVSELAANSHLHTAPGAGAELWVWGRTRPVPQLVVSVFDGDRSAMPRPGSANLLDERGKGLAIVDHLALDWGSHFSRGRLGAGPRPGKCVWFSLALSVPWPWTSRIISPELAARRLVDVLGARGLVAGRRAGGGGVFLVTAGELDVWVEPRSFSWCDGAGGRVRLPLLDLQDAAEHVVRRVEEAVSGRR
;
A
#
# COMPACT_ATOMS: atom_id res chain seq x y z
N MET A 1 -3.31 22.01 -6.31
CA MET A 1 -3.26 20.59 -6.69
C MET A 1 -2.81 20.34 -8.14
N GLY A 2 -2.69 21.36 -9.01
CA GLY A 2 -2.23 21.19 -10.41
C GLY A 2 -0.74 20.87 -10.64
N THR A 3 0.06 20.63 -9.60
CA THR A 3 1.51 20.40 -9.71
C THR A 3 1.89 19.03 -10.29
N LEU A 4 0.95 18.08 -10.34
CA LEU A 4 1.16 16.74 -10.93
C LEU A 4 0.66 16.63 -12.38
N GLY A 5 0.07 17.70 -12.95
CA GLY A 5 -0.47 17.70 -14.32
C GLY A 5 -1.61 16.70 -14.55
N LEU A 6 -2.37 16.38 -13.50
CA LEU A 6 -3.52 15.49 -13.58
C LEU A 6 -4.74 16.23 -14.16
N PRO A 7 -5.62 15.56 -14.93
CA PRO A 7 -6.89 16.13 -15.35
C PRO A 7 -7.74 16.55 -14.14
N ASP A 8 -8.50 17.64 -14.25
CA ASP A 8 -9.30 18.17 -13.14
C ASP A 8 -10.34 17.15 -12.64
N GLU A 9 -11.00 16.42 -13.55
CA GLU A 9 -11.92 15.32 -13.20
C GLU A 9 -11.25 14.26 -12.33
N LEU A 10 -10.00 13.90 -12.63
CA LEU A 10 -9.24 12.92 -11.85
C LEU A 10 -8.89 13.44 -10.45
N ILE A 11 -8.66 14.75 -10.33
CA ILE A 11 -8.42 15.40 -9.04
C ILE A 11 -9.71 15.38 -8.21
N GLU A 12 -10.85 15.69 -8.81
CA GLU A 12 -12.17 15.65 -8.16
C GLU A 12 -12.52 14.24 -7.68
N ASP A 13 -12.36 13.24 -8.56
CA ASP A 13 -12.57 11.82 -8.24
C ASP A 13 -11.67 11.36 -7.09
N GLY A 14 -10.40 11.79 -7.11
CA GLY A 14 -9.44 11.51 -6.06
C GLY A 14 -9.80 12.16 -4.72
N VAL A 15 -10.21 13.43 -4.73
CA VAL A 15 -10.63 14.16 -3.52
C VAL A 15 -11.87 13.53 -2.90
N LEU A 16 -12.86 13.16 -3.72
CA LEU A 16 -14.06 12.48 -3.28
C LEU A 16 -13.71 11.12 -2.67
N SER A 17 -12.93 10.30 -3.38
CA SER A 17 -12.51 8.97 -2.91
C SER A 17 -11.71 9.02 -1.60
N VAL A 18 -10.80 9.99 -1.44
CA VAL A 18 -10.08 10.20 -0.17
C VAL A 18 -11.05 10.58 0.95
N SER A 19 -12.02 11.44 0.67
CA SER A 19 -13.00 11.89 1.66
C SER A 19 -13.83 10.72 2.17
N GLU A 20 -14.28 9.83 1.27
CA GLU A 20 -15.01 8.60 1.63
C GLU A 20 -14.16 7.65 2.48
N LEU A 21 -12.89 7.42 2.13
CA LEU A 21 -12.01 6.57 2.93
C LEU A 21 -11.70 7.17 4.31
N ALA A 22 -11.46 8.49 4.38
CA ALA A 22 -11.19 9.18 5.63
C ALA A 22 -12.42 9.19 6.55
N ALA A 23 -13.62 9.41 6.00
CA ALA A 23 -14.88 9.35 6.74
C ALA A 23 -15.11 7.94 7.31
N ASN A 24 -14.92 6.89 6.49
CA ASN A 24 -15.01 5.51 6.94
C ASN A 24 -14.02 5.21 8.08
N SER A 25 -12.77 5.63 7.94
CA SER A 25 -11.75 5.47 8.97
C SER A 25 -12.15 6.16 10.29
N HIS A 26 -12.64 7.39 10.22
CA HIS A 26 -13.07 8.15 11.40
C HIS A 26 -14.27 7.51 12.10
N LEU A 27 -15.24 6.99 11.36
CA LEU A 27 -16.43 6.34 11.91
C LEU A 27 -16.14 4.99 12.58
N HIS A 28 -15.13 4.26 12.10
CA HIS A 28 -14.81 2.91 12.56
C HIS A 28 -13.68 2.85 13.58
N THR A 29 -12.97 3.95 13.83
CA THR A 29 -11.91 4.00 14.84
C THR A 29 -12.38 4.56 16.17
N ALA A 30 -11.74 4.11 17.25
CA ALA A 30 -11.92 4.73 18.56
C ALA A 30 -11.48 6.22 18.50
N PRO A 31 -12.18 7.13 19.21
CA PRO A 31 -11.79 8.53 19.27
C PRO A 31 -10.31 8.69 19.66
N GLY A 32 -9.56 9.48 18.88
CA GLY A 32 -8.14 9.75 19.12
C GLY A 32 -7.16 8.69 18.61
N ALA A 33 -7.63 7.58 18.01
CA ALA A 33 -6.74 6.55 17.45
C ALA A 33 -5.93 7.00 16.22
N GLY A 34 -6.37 8.09 15.55
CA GLY A 34 -5.71 8.70 14.40
C GLY A 34 -5.71 7.82 13.14
N ALA A 35 -5.87 8.46 11.98
CA ALA A 35 -5.72 7.81 10.67
C ALA A 35 -4.43 8.31 9.99
N GLU A 36 -3.88 7.51 9.08
CA GLU A 36 -2.73 7.92 8.27
C GLU A 36 -3.12 7.89 6.78
N LEU A 37 -2.89 9.00 6.08
CA LEU A 37 -3.04 9.08 4.64
C LEU A 37 -1.67 8.91 3.98
N TRP A 38 -1.54 7.93 3.09
CA TRP A 38 -0.34 7.69 2.31
C TRP A 38 -0.65 7.75 0.82
N VAL A 39 0.25 8.36 0.06
CA VAL A 39 0.12 8.51 -1.39
C VAL A 39 1.44 8.15 -2.04
N TRP A 40 1.42 7.31 -3.06
CA TRP A 40 2.61 6.97 -3.85
C TRP A 40 2.24 6.64 -5.29
N GLY A 41 3.22 6.70 -6.18
CA GLY A 41 3.08 6.20 -7.56
C GLY A 41 3.56 4.76 -7.66
N ARG A 42 2.86 3.93 -8.45
CA ARG A 42 3.31 2.62 -8.90
C ARG A 42 3.39 2.54 -10.42
N THR A 43 4.28 1.71 -10.94
CA THR A 43 4.50 1.58 -12.39
C THR A 43 3.73 0.44 -13.04
N ARG A 44 3.20 -0.50 -12.24
CA ARG A 44 2.47 -1.68 -12.70
C ARG A 44 1.07 -1.75 -12.07
N PRO A 45 0.07 -2.33 -12.77
CA PRO A 45 0.13 -2.89 -14.13
C PRO A 45 0.32 -1.81 -15.21
N VAL A 46 -0.14 -0.59 -14.92
CA VAL A 46 0.13 0.66 -15.64
C VAL A 46 0.52 1.73 -14.59
N PRO A 47 1.08 2.89 -15.00
CA PRO A 47 1.35 3.98 -14.08
C PRO A 47 0.07 4.43 -13.35
N GLN A 48 0.11 4.38 -12.02
CA GLN A 48 -1.04 4.71 -11.17
C GLN A 48 -0.61 5.47 -9.93
N LEU A 49 -1.47 6.37 -9.46
CA LEU A 49 -1.36 6.98 -8.14
C LEU A 49 -2.17 6.11 -7.18
N VAL A 50 -1.51 5.55 -6.18
CA VAL A 50 -2.18 4.82 -5.11
C VAL A 50 -2.37 5.75 -3.94
N VAL A 51 -3.59 5.78 -3.42
CA VAL A 51 -3.95 6.49 -2.21
C VAL A 51 -4.48 5.49 -1.19
N SER A 52 -4.00 5.61 0.04
CA SER A 52 -4.20 4.63 1.09
C SER A 52 -4.50 5.34 2.40
N VAL A 53 -5.51 4.84 3.11
CA VAL A 53 -5.87 5.27 4.46
C VAL A 53 -5.67 4.09 5.40
N PHE A 54 -4.78 4.28 6.37
CA PHE A 54 -4.57 3.35 7.47
C PHE A 54 -5.34 3.79 8.71
N ASP A 55 -5.92 2.82 9.42
CA ASP A 55 -6.56 3.02 10.69
C ASP A 55 -6.26 1.87 11.66
N GLY A 56 -6.34 2.14 12.97
CA GLY A 56 -5.95 1.20 14.02
C GLY A 56 -6.98 0.11 14.32
N ASP A 57 -8.15 0.12 13.68
CA ASP A 57 -9.18 -0.88 13.91
C ASP A 57 -8.88 -2.15 13.10
N ARG A 58 -8.86 -3.30 13.79
CA ARG A 58 -8.67 -4.63 13.20
C ARG A 58 -9.91 -5.51 13.28
N SER A 59 -11.00 -5.01 13.87
CA SER A 59 -12.18 -5.82 14.16
C SER A 59 -12.91 -6.27 12.89
N ALA A 60 -12.89 -5.44 11.85
CA ALA A 60 -13.55 -5.75 10.58
C ALA A 60 -12.79 -5.18 9.37
N MET A 61 -12.73 -5.98 8.30
CA MET A 61 -12.39 -5.46 6.97
C MET A 61 -13.59 -4.73 6.39
N PRO A 62 -13.38 -3.62 5.66
CA PRO A 62 -14.44 -2.97 4.91
C PRO A 62 -15.02 -3.96 3.90
N ARG A 63 -16.35 -3.94 3.77
CA ARG A 63 -17.07 -4.70 2.74
C ARG A 63 -17.85 -3.71 1.90
N PRO A 64 -17.92 -3.89 0.57
CA PRO A 64 -18.88 -3.16 -0.23
C PRO A 64 -20.27 -3.39 0.38
N GLY A 65 -20.96 -2.32 0.75
CA GLY A 65 -22.34 -2.44 1.21
C GLY A 65 -23.22 -2.85 0.04
N SER A 66 -24.15 -3.81 0.25
CA SER A 66 -25.32 -3.93 -0.61
C SER A 66 -26.23 -2.75 -0.28
N ALA A 67 -25.95 -1.58 -0.83
CA ALA A 67 -26.72 -0.39 -0.51
C ALA A 67 -28.16 -0.59 -1.00
N ASN A 68 -29.10 -0.67 -0.04
CA ASN A 68 -30.48 -0.34 -0.32
C ASN A 68 -30.49 1.17 -0.67
N LEU A 69 -31.22 1.60 -1.70
CA LEU A 69 -31.15 2.97 -2.26
C LEU A 69 -31.34 4.11 -1.22
N LEU A 70 -31.93 3.78 -0.06
CA LEU A 70 -32.26 4.70 1.03
C LEU A 70 -31.29 4.66 2.23
N ASP A 71 -30.30 3.76 2.25
CA ASP A 71 -29.32 3.69 3.35
C ASP A 71 -28.07 4.51 3.00
N GLU A 72 -27.85 5.62 3.71
CA GLU A 72 -26.67 6.47 3.52
C GLU A 72 -25.38 5.80 4.03
N ARG A 73 -25.50 4.77 4.89
CA ARG A 73 -24.36 4.05 5.43
C ARG A 73 -23.87 3.00 4.43
N GLY A 74 -22.61 3.12 4.02
CA GLY A 74 -21.95 2.13 3.14
C GLY A 74 -21.90 2.50 1.65
N LYS A 75 -22.37 3.70 1.25
CA LYS A 75 -22.21 4.21 -0.12
C LYS A 75 -20.77 4.58 -0.46
N GLY A 76 -19.95 4.96 0.52
CA GLY A 76 -18.60 5.47 0.29
C GLY A 76 -17.69 4.49 -0.46
N LEU A 77 -17.75 3.19 -0.14
CA LEU A 77 -16.99 2.19 -0.90
C LEU A 77 -17.55 1.94 -2.30
N ALA A 78 -18.86 2.11 -2.52
CA ALA A 78 -19.46 2.03 -3.85
C ALA A 78 -19.06 3.22 -4.73
N ILE A 79 -18.89 4.42 -4.13
CA ILE A 79 -18.32 5.59 -4.82
C ILE A 79 -16.87 5.30 -5.20
N VAL A 80 -16.04 4.82 -4.27
CA VAL A 80 -14.65 4.45 -4.57
C VAL A 80 -14.58 3.37 -5.66
N ASP A 81 -15.44 2.35 -5.60
CA ASP A 81 -15.53 1.29 -6.62
C ASP A 81 -15.87 1.84 -8.01
N HIS A 82 -16.70 2.89 -8.08
CA HIS A 82 -17.07 3.52 -9.35
C HIS A 82 -15.98 4.43 -9.93
N LEU A 83 -15.24 5.14 -9.09
CA LEU A 83 -14.28 6.17 -9.51
C LEU A 83 -12.84 5.65 -9.66
N ALA A 84 -12.46 4.62 -8.90
CA ALA A 84 -11.10 4.10 -8.90
C ALA A 84 -10.86 3.14 -10.07
N LEU A 85 -9.61 3.06 -10.52
CA LEU A 85 -9.18 1.98 -11.42
C LEU A 85 -9.17 0.63 -10.72
N ASP A 86 -8.81 0.64 -9.44
CA ASP A 86 -8.69 -0.54 -8.59
C ASP A 86 -8.68 -0.08 -7.14
N TRP A 87 -9.17 -0.92 -6.24
CA TRP A 87 -9.21 -0.64 -4.81
C TRP A 87 -9.19 -1.94 -4.00
N GLY A 88 -8.87 -1.83 -2.71
CA GLY A 88 -8.93 -2.96 -1.83
C GLY A 88 -8.62 -2.62 -0.39
N SER A 89 -8.52 -3.67 0.42
CA SER A 89 -8.15 -3.55 1.83
C SER A 89 -7.29 -4.72 2.27
N HIS A 90 -6.40 -4.49 3.23
CA HIS A 90 -5.59 -5.53 3.85
C HIS A 90 -5.15 -5.14 5.26
N PHE A 91 -4.74 -6.13 6.06
CA PHE A 91 -4.11 -5.83 7.35
C PHE A 91 -2.78 -5.17 7.11
N SER A 92 -2.48 -4.20 7.98
CA SER A 92 -1.29 -3.39 7.84
C SER A 92 -0.83 -2.87 9.20
N ARG A 93 0.15 -1.97 9.19
CA ARG A 93 0.65 -1.28 10.38
C ARG A 93 0.72 0.22 10.15
N GLY A 94 0.42 1.03 11.15
CA GLY A 94 0.70 2.46 11.11
C GLY A 94 2.18 2.73 11.35
N ARG A 95 2.64 3.94 11.00
CA ARG A 95 4.01 4.42 11.30
C ARG A 95 4.03 5.73 12.07
N LEU A 96 2.89 6.37 12.28
CA LEU A 96 2.76 7.63 13.00
C LEU A 96 2.15 7.41 14.40
N GLY A 97 2.21 8.43 15.25
CA GLY A 97 1.69 8.42 16.62
C GLY A 97 2.72 7.92 17.65
N ALA A 98 2.25 7.21 18.68
CA ALA A 98 3.09 6.69 19.77
C ALA A 98 4.06 5.56 19.35
N GLY A 99 3.97 5.10 18.09
CA GLY A 99 4.81 4.07 17.52
C GLY A 99 4.07 3.22 16.50
N PRO A 100 4.76 2.29 15.81
CA PRO A 100 4.13 1.41 14.85
C PRO A 100 3.10 0.51 15.51
N ARG A 101 1.90 0.44 14.93
CA ARG A 101 0.77 -0.30 15.50
C ARG A 101 0.02 -1.10 14.44
N PRO A 102 -0.48 -2.30 14.75
CA PRO A 102 -1.25 -3.09 13.81
C PRO A 102 -2.63 -2.46 13.59
N GLY A 103 -3.17 -2.63 12.38
CA GLY A 103 -4.45 -2.05 11.96
C GLY A 103 -4.86 -2.60 10.61
N LYS A 104 -5.64 -1.83 9.85
CA LYS A 104 -6.01 -2.13 8.47
C LYS A 104 -5.71 -0.93 7.57
N CYS A 105 -5.54 -1.21 6.30
CA CYS A 105 -5.37 -0.24 5.24
C CYS A 105 -6.48 -0.44 4.22
N VAL A 106 -7.12 0.65 3.80
CA VAL A 106 -8.01 0.70 2.63
C VAL A 106 -7.34 1.59 1.60
N TRP A 107 -7.31 1.16 0.35
CA TRP A 107 -6.61 1.87 -0.71
C TRP A 107 -7.42 1.87 -2.00
N PHE A 108 -7.17 2.87 -2.84
CA PHE A 108 -7.65 2.95 -4.21
C PHE A 108 -6.54 3.48 -5.12
N SER A 109 -6.70 3.31 -6.43
CA SER A 109 -5.75 3.77 -7.43
C SER A 109 -6.41 4.57 -8.55
N LEU A 110 -5.67 5.55 -9.05
CA LEU A 110 -6.06 6.43 -10.15
C LEU A 110 -5.06 6.31 -11.30
N ALA A 111 -5.55 6.45 -12.54
CA ALA A 111 -4.71 6.41 -13.73
C ALA A 111 -3.74 7.60 -13.75
N LEU A 112 -2.44 7.38 -13.94
CA LEU A 112 -1.51 8.48 -14.21
C LEU A 112 -1.31 8.65 -15.72
N SER A 113 -1.49 9.87 -16.21
CA SER A 113 -1.17 10.22 -17.60
C SER A 113 0.34 10.12 -17.83
N VAL A 114 0.74 9.43 -18.90
CA VAL A 114 2.16 9.33 -19.33
C VAL A 114 2.63 10.65 -19.97
N PRO A 115 3.91 11.03 -19.85
CA PRO A 115 5.02 10.27 -19.26
C PRO A 115 5.30 10.63 -17.80
N TRP A 116 5.12 9.66 -16.90
CA TRP A 116 5.51 9.79 -15.50
C TRP A 116 7.04 9.92 -15.39
N PRO A 117 7.58 10.99 -14.77
CA PRO A 117 8.96 11.43 -14.94
C PRO A 117 10.04 10.51 -14.34
N TRP A 118 9.68 9.37 -13.74
CA TRP A 118 10.60 8.52 -13.00
C TRP A 118 10.90 7.16 -13.63
N THR A 119 10.32 6.83 -14.78
CA THR A 119 10.54 5.52 -15.45
C THR A 119 11.97 5.29 -15.95
N SER A 120 12.80 6.34 -16.03
CA SER A 120 14.20 6.26 -16.48
C SER A 120 15.23 6.15 -15.35
N ARG A 121 14.80 6.17 -14.07
CA ARG A 121 15.75 6.24 -12.95
C ARG A 121 16.41 4.88 -12.71
N ILE A 122 17.73 4.84 -12.78
CA ILE A 122 18.53 3.66 -12.39
C ILE A 122 18.65 3.66 -10.87
N ILE A 123 18.13 2.62 -10.21
CA ILE A 123 18.21 2.43 -8.77
C ILE A 123 19.19 1.30 -8.48
N SER A 124 20.19 1.56 -7.64
CA SER A 124 21.09 0.51 -7.17
C SER A 124 20.31 -0.50 -6.29
N PRO A 125 20.49 -1.82 -6.50
CA PRO A 125 19.89 -2.85 -5.65
C PRO A 125 20.23 -2.69 -4.16
N GLU A 126 21.44 -2.21 -3.86
CA GLU A 126 21.83 -1.96 -2.48
C GLU A 126 20.98 -0.86 -1.84
N LEU A 127 20.77 0.23 -2.57
CA LEU A 127 19.94 1.34 -2.12
C LEU A 127 18.49 0.88 -1.95
N ALA A 128 17.96 0.14 -2.92
CA ALA A 128 16.61 -0.40 -2.86
C ALA A 128 16.42 -1.34 -1.66
N ALA A 129 17.38 -2.24 -1.40
CA ALA A 129 17.35 -3.15 -0.26
C ALA A 129 17.40 -2.41 1.08
N ARG A 130 18.29 -1.41 1.21
CA ARG A 130 18.36 -0.57 2.41
C ARG A 130 17.04 0.17 2.63
N ARG A 131 16.48 0.80 1.58
CA ARG A 131 15.22 1.53 1.69
C ARG A 131 14.04 0.62 2.04
N LEU A 132 14.01 -0.60 1.52
CA LEU A 132 13.00 -1.58 1.91
C LEU A 132 13.09 -1.89 3.41
N VAL A 133 14.29 -2.13 3.94
CA VAL A 133 14.48 -2.31 5.40
C VAL A 133 14.05 -1.07 6.19
N ASP A 134 14.41 0.14 5.76
CA ASP A 134 14.01 1.39 6.42
C ASP A 134 12.49 1.53 6.50
N VAL A 135 11.78 1.28 5.39
CA VAL A 135 10.32 1.38 5.32
C VAL A 135 9.65 0.31 6.21
N LEU A 136 10.15 -0.93 6.20
CA LEU A 136 9.64 -1.99 7.06
C LEU A 136 9.90 -1.69 8.55
N GLY A 137 11.07 -1.15 8.87
CA GLY A 137 11.44 -0.72 10.22
C GLY A 137 10.55 0.41 10.74
N ALA A 138 10.20 1.38 9.90
CA ALA A 138 9.22 2.42 10.24
C ALA A 138 7.82 1.86 10.53
N ARG A 139 7.53 0.66 10.05
CA ARG A 139 6.29 -0.10 10.33
C ARG A 139 6.46 -1.07 11.51
N GLY A 140 7.58 -0.98 12.24
CA GLY A 140 7.88 -1.82 13.41
C GLY A 140 8.13 -3.27 13.07
N LEU A 141 8.50 -3.58 11.82
CA LEU A 141 8.91 -4.91 11.40
C LEU A 141 10.42 -5.04 11.51
N VAL A 142 10.87 -6.16 12.06
CA VAL A 142 12.29 -6.51 12.08
C VAL A 142 12.62 -7.13 10.72
N ALA A 143 13.43 -6.41 9.93
CA ALA A 143 13.91 -6.86 8.64
C ALA A 143 15.44 -6.80 8.59
N GLY A 144 16.06 -7.86 8.06
CA GLY A 144 17.50 -7.92 7.81
C GLY A 144 17.78 -7.82 6.32
N ARG A 145 18.95 -7.28 5.95
CA ARG A 145 19.47 -7.36 4.57
C ARG A 145 20.80 -8.11 4.55
N ARG A 146 21.02 -8.91 3.53
CA ARG A 146 22.32 -9.54 3.23
C ARG A 146 22.69 -9.38 1.77
N ALA A 147 23.96 -9.16 1.50
CA ALA A 147 24.47 -9.22 0.13
C ALA A 147 24.49 -10.68 -0.35
N GLY A 148 24.05 -10.90 -1.58
CA GLY A 148 24.19 -12.16 -2.30
C GLY A 148 25.24 -12.06 -3.40
N GLY A 149 25.28 -13.07 -4.27
CA GLY A 149 26.09 -13.03 -5.49
C GLY A 149 25.46 -12.20 -6.61
N GLY A 150 26.28 -11.69 -7.53
CA GLY A 150 25.78 -11.07 -8.78
C GLY A 150 25.02 -9.75 -8.60
N GLY A 151 25.31 -8.99 -7.53
CA GLY A 151 24.64 -7.70 -7.27
C GLY A 151 23.21 -7.83 -6.76
N VAL A 152 22.80 -9.03 -6.33
CA VAL A 152 21.51 -9.30 -5.70
C VAL A 152 21.65 -9.15 -4.19
N PHE A 153 20.65 -8.54 -3.55
CA PHE A 153 20.52 -8.51 -2.09
C PHE A 153 19.30 -9.33 -1.68
N LEU A 154 19.35 -9.95 -0.50
CA LEU A 154 18.16 -10.54 0.12
C LEU A 154 17.74 -9.68 1.31
N VAL A 155 16.45 -9.33 1.35
CA VAL A 155 15.79 -8.73 2.50
C VAL A 155 14.84 -9.77 3.09
N THR A 156 15.00 -10.10 4.36
CA THR A 156 14.17 -11.09 5.08
C THR A 156 13.36 -10.38 6.15
N ALA A 157 12.04 -10.58 6.15
CA ALA A 157 11.11 -10.05 7.15
C ALA A 157 10.07 -11.10 7.52
N GLY A 158 10.10 -11.58 8.77
CA GLY A 158 9.31 -12.73 9.19
C GLY A 158 9.70 -13.98 8.39
N GLU A 159 8.73 -14.63 7.76
CA GLU A 159 8.92 -15.81 6.90
C GLU A 159 9.08 -15.45 5.41
N LEU A 160 9.06 -14.16 5.07
CA LEU A 160 9.13 -13.72 3.68
C LEU A 160 10.55 -13.27 3.32
N ASP A 161 11.07 -13.88 2.27
CA ASP A 161 12.32 -13.52 1.61
C ASP A 161 12.05 -12.72 0.34
N VAL A 162 12.59 -11.50 0.28
CA VAL A 162 12.53 -10.60 -0.88
C VAL A 162 13.92 -10.47 -1.51
N TRP A 163 14.07 -10.98 -2.72
CA TRP A 163 15.26 -10.79 -3.53
C TRP A 163 15.19 -9.44 -4.23
N VAL A 164 16.18 -8.59 -3.94
CA VAL A 164 16.41 -7.31 -4.60
C VAL A 164 17.44 -7.52 -5.69
N GLU A 165 16.95 -7.79 -6.90
CA GLU A 165 17.72 -7.99 -8.12
C GLU A 165 18.05 -6.64 -8.79
N PRO A 166 18.95 -6.59 -9.78
CA PRO A 166 19.33 -5.37 -10.51
C PRO A 166 18.18 -4.47 -10.98
N ARG A 167 16.99 -5.03 -11.22
CA ARG A 167 15.85 -4.29 -11.77
C ARG A 167 14.54 -4.52 -11.02
N SER A 168 14.52 -5.37 -10.00
CA SER A 168 13.27 -5.76 -9.37
C SER A 168 13.40 -6.24 -7.93
N PHE A 169 12.34 -5.98 -7.17
CA PHE A 169 11.98 -6.80 -6.02
C PHE A 169 11.30 -8.08 -6.52
N SER A 170 11.63 -9.22 -5.95
CA SER A 170 10.95 -10.47 -6.25
C SER A 170 10.83 -11.34 -5.02
N TRP A 171 9.79 -12.16 -4.95
CA TRP A 171 9.54 -13.11 -3.88
C TRP A 171 8.64 -14.24 -4.38
N CYS A 172 8.54 -15.32 -3.61
CA CYS A 172 7.56 -16.38 -3.86
C CYS A 172 6.24 -16.01 -3.18
N ASP A 173 5.13 -16.10 -3.92
CA ASP A 173 3.80 -16.01 -3.32
C ASP A 173 3.45 -17.30 -2.56
N GLY A 174 2.32 -17.27 -1.82
CA GLY A 174 1.86 -18.42 -1.05
C GLY A 174 1.44 -19.64 -1.89
N ALA A 175 1.29 -19.49 -3.21
CA ALA A 175 0.96 -20.56 -4.15
C ALA A 175 2.20 -21.10 -4.89
N GLY A 176 3.40 -20.60 -4.56
CA GLY A 176 4.66 -20.99 -5.21
C GLY A 176 4.96 -20.24 -6.52
N GLY A 177 4.10 -19.29 -6.92
CA GLY A 177 4.36 -18.37 -8.02
C GLY A 177 5.42 -17.33 -7.64
N ARG A 178 6.15 -16.81 -8.63
CA ARG A 178 7.15 -15.77 -8.40
C ARG A 178 6.57 -14.40 -8.76
N VAL A 179 6.43 -13.53 -7.77
CA VAL A 179 6.02 -12.15 -7.95
C VAL A 179 7.26 -11.28 -8.21
N ARG A 180 7.13 -10.29 -9.09
CA ARG A 180 8.21 -9.37 -9.45
C ARG A 180 7.67 -7.95 -9.63
N LEU A 181 8.25 -7.00 -8.90
CA LEU A 181 7.97 -5.57 -9.03
C LEU A 181 9.24 -4.80 -9.39
N PRO A 182 9.18 -3.75 -10.22
CA PRO A 182 10.31 -2.85 -10.45
C PRO A 182 10.85 -2.23 -9.16
N LEU A 183 12.15 -1.89 -9.12
CA LEU A 183 12.74 -1.23 -7.94
C LEU A 183 12.11 0.15 -7.61
N LEU A 184 11.44 0.77 -8.57
CA LEU A 184 10.69 2.01 -8.39
C LEU A 184 9.44 1.80 -7.51
N ASP A 185 8.86 0.60 -7.52
CA ASP A 185 7.63 0.25 -6.81
C ASP A 185 7.94 -0.22 -5.38
N LEU A 186 8.88 0.48 -4.72
CA LEU A 186 9.34 0.20 -3.36
C LEU A 186 8.18 0.17 -2.35
N GLN A 187 7.25 1.11 -2.46
CA GLN A 187 6.13 1.20 -1.52
C GLN A 187 5.15 0.03 -1.71
N ASP A 188 4.87 -0.38 -2.94
CA ASP A 188 4.06 -1.58 -3.22
C ASP A 188 4.73 -2.85 -2.69
N ALA A 189 6.05 -2.99 -2.91
CA ALA A 189 6.81 -4.10 -2.35
C ALA A 189 6.72 -4.10 -0.81
N ALA A 190 6.89 -2.95 -0.16
CA ALA A 190 6.79 -2.82 1.29
C ALA A 190 5.38 -3.17 1.81
N GLU A 191 4.30 -2.65 1.20
CA GLU A 191 2.93 -2.98 1.61
C GLU A 191 2.64 -4.47 1.43
N HIS A 192 3.18 -5.13 0.40
CA HIS A 192 3.05 -6.58 0.24
C HIS A 192 3.73 -7.35 1.38
N VAL A 193 4.96 -6.98 1.74
CA VAL A 193 5.68 -7.62 2.86
C VAL A 193 4.91 -7.41 4.17
N VAL A 194 4.46 -6.18 4.46
CA VAL A 194 3.71 -5.86 5.67
C VAL A 194 2.43 -6.69 5.74
N ARG A 195 1.65 -6.72 4.66
CA ARG A 195 0.44 -7.53 4.54
C ARG A 195 0.72 -8.99 4.87
N ARG A 196 1.76 -9.57 4.27
CA ARG A 196 2.06 -11.01 4.42
C ARG A 196 2.48 -11.37 5.84
N VAL A 197 3.24 -10.49 6.50
CA VAL A 197 3.61 -10.65 7.91
C VAL A 197 2.37 -10.56 8.81
N GLU A 198 1.46 -9.62 8.55
CA GLU A 198 0.22 -9.44 9.31
C GLU A 198 -0.77 -10.60 9.13
N GLU A 199 -0.88 -11.15 7.92
CA GLU A 199 -1.67 -12.36 7.64
C GLU A 199 -1.12 -13.58 8.38
N ALA A 200 0.20 -13.77 8.41
CA ALA A 200 0.84 -14.86 9.16
C ALA A 200 0.62 -14.75 10.68
N VAL A 201 0.55 -13.53 11.23
CA VAL A 201 0.19 -13.32 12.64
C VAL A 201 -1.29 -13.63 12.90
N SER A 202 -2.17 -13.29 11.96
CA SER A 202 -3.62 -13.47 12.14
C SER A 202 -4.05 -14.93 12.00
N GLY A 203 -3.40 -15.72 11.14
CA GLY A 203 -3.68 -17.17 10.98
C GLY A 203 -3.13 -18.07 12.09
N ARG A 204 -2.38 -17.52 13.05
CA ARG A 204 -1.86 -18.23 14.23
C ARG A 204 -2.75 -18.09 15.48
N ARG A 205 -3.85 -17.34 15.38
CA ARG A 205 -4.84 -17.15 16.45
C ARG A 205 -6.09 -17.96 16.17
#